data_AF-A0AAP3BFM1-F1
#
_entry.id   AF-A0AAP3BFM1-F1
#
_cell.length_a   1.000
_cell.length_b   1.000
_cell.length_c   1.000
_cell.angle_alpha   90.00
_cell.angle_beta   90.00
_cell.angle_gamma   90.00
#
_symmetry.space_group_name_H-M   'P 1'
#
loop_
_entity.id
_entity.type
_entity.pdbx_description
1 polymer ?
#
loop_
_entity_poly.entity_id
_entity_poly.type
_entity_poly.pdbx_seq_one_letter_code
_entity_poly.pdbx_strand_id
1 'polypeptide(L)'
;MSNVAINNISVSPLESLWALFKSQPKSVRKAFTKKLMQEEVDAETMHNQMLVKQSLTQAFKELADAEQSGIELPNARNLFK
;
A
#
# COMPACT_ATOMS: atom_id res chain seq x y z
N MET A 1 39.57 39.34 12.18
CA MET A 1 38.17 38.93 12.38
C MET A 1 37.68 38.32 11.09
N SER A 2 37.69 36.99 10.99
CA SER A 2 37.26 36.28 9.78
C SER A 2 35.73 36.19 9.79
N ASN A 3 35.07 36.90 8.88
CA ASN A 3 33.62 36.79 8.71
C ASN A 3 33.29 35.37 8.23
N VAL A 4 32.67 34.57 9.10
CA VAL A 4 32.13 33.27 8.73
C VAL A 4 30.93 33.52 7.82
N ALA A 5 31.12 33.29 6.52
CA ALA A 5 30.02 33.23 5.57
C ALA A 5 29.14 32.03 5.93
N ILE A 6 27.99 32.31 6.55
CA ILE A 6 26.95 31.30 6.76
C ILE A 6 26.32 31.04 5.39
N ASN A 7 26.91 30.10 4.67
CA ASN A 7 26.33 29.57 3.44
C ASN A 7 25.01 28.88 3.82
N ASN A 8 23.89 29.53 3.50
CA ASN A 8 22.57 28.99 3.73
C ASN A 8 22.31 27.93 2.64
N ILE A 9 22.87 26.74 2.85
CA ILE A 9 22.70 25.60 1.94
C ILE A 9 21.21 25.26 1.95
N SER A 10 20.54 25.44 0.82
CA SER A 10 19.15 25.01 0.63
C SER A 10 19.12 23.48 0.57
N VAL A 11 19.24 22.83 1.73
CA VAL A 11 19.16 21.39 1.83
C VAL A 11 17.73 20.98 1.52
N SER A 12 17.56 20.07 0.56
CA SER A 12 16.26 19.49 0.25
C SER A 12 15.64 18.89 1.51
N PRO A 13 14.31 19.02 1.73
CA PRO A 13 13.64 18.38 2.86
C PRO A 13 13.93 16.88 2.95
N LEU A 14 14.06 16.20 1.81
CA LEU A 14 14.41 14.78 1.74
C LEU A 14 15.80 14.51 2.32
N GLU A 15 16.79 15.30 1.91
CA GLU A 15 18.17 15.17 2.41
C GLU A 15 18.27 15.49 3.90
N SER A 16 17.46 16.43 4.38
CA SER A 16 17.38 16.78 5.80
C SER A 16 16.81 15.62 6.62
N LEU A 17 15.71 15.02 6.16
CA LEU A 17 15.12 13.83 6.78
C LEU A 17 16.05 12.62 6.73
N TRP A 18 16.78 12.45 5.63
CA TRP A 18 17.76 11.38 5.50
C TRP A 18 18.94 11.56 6.45
N ALA A 19 19.44 12.79 6.60
CA ALA A 19 20.48 13.11 7.57
C ALA A 19 20.00 12.84 9.01
N LEU A 20 18.78 13.25 9.36
CA LEU A 20 18.16 12.96 10.65
C LEU A 20 17.97 11.47 10.89
N PHE A 21 17.58 10.70 9.86
CA PHE A 21 17.47 9.25 9.96
C PHE A 21 18.85 8.62 10.22
N LYS A 22 19.88 9.01 9.48
CA LYS A 22 21.25 8.48 9.64
C LYS A 22 21.86 8.79 11.00
N SER A 23 21.52 9.93 11.61
CA SER A 23 22.01 10.31 12.94
C SER A 23 21.36 9.51 14.07
N GLN A 24 20.28 8.76 13.82
CA GLN A 24 19.63 7.94 14.85
C GLN A 24 20.43 6.66 15.19
N PRO A 25 20.28 6.16 16.43
CA PRO A 25 20.84 4.86 16.83
C PRO A 25 20.39 3.71 15.91
N LYS A 26 21.23 2.68 15.78
CA LYS A 26 20.95 1.52 14.92
C LYS A 26 19.63 0.82 15.26
N SER A 27 19.24 0.78 16.53
CA SER A 27 17.96 0.22 16.99
C SER A 27 16.77 1.00 16.44
N VAL A 28 16.81 2.34 16.52
CA VAL A 28 15.77 3.23 16.03
C VAL A 28 15.64 3.13 14.51
N ARG A 29 16.75 3.15 13.78
CA ARG A 29 16.74 2.97 12.32
C ARG A 29 16.10 1.63 11.91
N LYS A 30 16.45 0.54 12.58
CA LYS A 30 15.86 -0.78 12.32
C LYS A 30 14.36 -0.82 12.60
N ALA A 31 13.92 -0.25 13.73
CA ALA A 31 12.50 -0.19 14.08
C ALA A 31 11.71 0.65 13.09
N PHE A 32 12.28 1.78 12.65
CA PHE A 32 11.68 2.64 11.63
C PHE A 32 11.54 1.91 10.29
N THR A 33 12.60 1.29 9.78
CA THR A 33 12.53 0.50 8.53
C THR A 33 11.50 -0.63 8.64
N LYS A 34 11.44 -1.33 9.79
CA LYS A 34 10.45 -2.38 10.00
C LYS A 34 9.01 -1.84 9.92
N LYS A 35 8.74 -0.68 10.51
CA LYS A 35 7.40 -0.04 10.41
C LYS A 35 7.08 0.37 8.98
N LEU A 36 8.04 0.94 8.26
CA LEU A 36 7.84 1.35 6.87
C LEU A 36 7.43 0.16 5.98
N MET A 37 8.15 -0.96 6.10
CA MET A 37 7.83 -2.18 5.35
C MET A 37 6.46 -2.77 5.75
N GLN A 38 6.07 -2.64 7.02
CA GLN A 38 4.76 -3.09 7.48
C GLN A 38 3.63 -2.23 6.89
N GLU A 39 3.80 -0.91 6.85
CA GLU A 39 2.81 0.00 6.24
C GLU A 39 2.62 -0.28 4.75
N GLU A 40 3.69 -0.62 4.03
CA GLU A 40 3.60 -1.03 2.61
C GLU A 40 2.79 -2.32 2.44
N VAL A 41 3.05 -3.34 3.27
CA VAL A 41 2.29 -4.60 3.27
C VAL A 41 0.83 -4.39 3.65
N ASP A 42 0.56 -3.53 4.63
CA ASP A 42 -0.80 -3.22 5.06
C ASP A 42 -1.57 -2.48 3.96
N ALA A 43 -0.92 -1.54 3.26
CA ALA A 43 -1.51 -0.82 2.13
C ALA A 43 -1.83 -1.76 0.95
N GLU A 44 -0.91 -2.67 0.63
CA GLU A 44 -1.14 -3.70 -0.41
C GLU A 44 -2.28 -4.64 0.00
N THR A 45 -2.33 -5.04 1.27
CA THR A 45 -3.41 -5.88 1.80
C THR A 45 -4.76 -5.19 1.71
N MET A 46 -4.85 -3.90 2.06
CA MET A 46 -6.07 -3.10 1.92
C MET A 46 -6.50 -2.99 0.45
N HIS A 47 -5.55 -2.80 -0.47
CA HIS A 47 -5.84 -2.76 -1.90
C HIS A 47 -6.40 -4.09 -2.39
N ASN A 48 -5.77 -5.20 -2.03
CA ASN A 48 -6.22 -6.55 -2.39
C ASN A 48 -7.61 -6.87 -1.81
N GLN A 49 -7.88 -6.48 -0.56
CA GLN A 49 -9.20 -6.63 0.05
C GLN A 49 -10.28 -5.84 -0.70
N MET A 50 -9.95 -4.63 -1.17
CA MET A 50 -10.87 -3.83 -1.97
C MET A 50 -11.19 -4.51 -3.31
N LEU A 51 -10.18 -5.01 -4.01
CA LEU A 51 -10.36 -5.74 -5.27
C LEU A 51 -11.21 -7.00 -5.09
N VAL A 52 -10.92 -7.80 -4.06
CA VAL A 52 -11.72 -9.00 -3.73
C VAL A 52 -13.17 -8.61 -3.44
N LYS A 53 -13.40 -7.57 -2.63
CA LYS A 53 -14.76 -7.09 -2.33
C LYS A 53 -15.50 -6.67 -3.59
N GLN A 54 -14.85 -5.93 -4.50
CA GLN A 54 -15.44 -5.52 -5.76
C GLN A 54 -15.78 -6.72 -6.64
N SER A 55 -14.86 -7.68 -6.78
CA SER A 55 -15.08 -8.89 -7.57
C SER A 55 -16.25 -9.73 -7.04
N LEU A 56 -16.33 -9.91 -5.72
CA LEU A 56 -17.43 -10.64 -5.07
C LEU A 56 -18.76 -9.91 -5.25
N THR A 57 -18.77 -8.59 -5.10
CA THR A 57 -19.98 -7.78 -5.30
C THR A 57 -20.48 -7.91 -6.74
N GLN A 58 -19.57 -7.87 -7.71
CA GLN A 58 -19.90 -8.06 -9.12
C GLN A 58 -20.42 -9.48 -9.39
N ALA A 59 -19.76 -10.51 -8.86
CA ALA A 59 -20.21 -11.90 -9.00
C ALA A 59 -21.60 -12.11 -8.39
N PHE A 60 -21.88 -11.56 -7.20
CA PHE A 60 -23.21 -11.64 -6.59
C PHE A 60 -24.28 -10.92 -7.41
N LYS A 61 -23.92 -9.79 -8.03
CA LYS A 61 -24.83 -9.09 -8.94
C LYS A 61 -25.17 -9.93 -10.17
N GLU A 62 -24.16 -10.52 -10.81
CA GLU A 62 -24.35 -11.41 -11.96
C GLU A 62 -25.18 -12.65 -11.61
N LEU A 63 -24.99 -13.21 -10.42
CA LEU A 63 -25.83 -14.30 -9.90
C LEU A 63 -27.30 -13.87 -9.75
N ALA A 64 -27.54 -12.71 -9.14
CA ALA A 64 -28.89 -12.18 -8.92
C ALA A 64 -29.60 -11.83 -10.24
N ASP A 65 -28.86 -11.23 -11.20
CA ASP A 65 -29.39 -10.89 -12.52
C ASP A 65 -29.76 -12.16 -13.33
N ALA A 66 -28.98 -13.23 -13.20
CA ALA A 66 -29.27 -14.51 -13.84
C ALA A 66 -30.47 -15.25 -13.22
N GLU A 67 -30.61 -15.18 -11.89
CA GLU A 67 -31.76 -15.73 -11.17
C GLU A 67 -33.06 -15.00 -11.58
N GLN A 68 -33.04 -13.68 -11.70
CA GLN A 68 -34.20 -12.89 -12.14
C GLN A 68 -34.54 -13.06 -13.63
N SER A 69 -33.54 -13.33 -14.48
CA SER A 69 -33.74 -13.52 -15.92
C SER A 69 -34.08 -14.96 -16.32
N GLY A 70 -34.08 -15.90 -15.36
CA GLY A 70 -34.39 -17.32 -15.61
C GLY A 70 -33.35 -18.03 -16.47
N ILE A 71 -32.14 -17.47 -16.57
CA ILE A 71 -31.03 -18.02 -17.35
C ILE A 71 -30.22 -18.95 -16.45
N GLU A 72 -30.13 -20.24 -16.81
CA GLU A 72 -29.26 -21.19 -16.10
C GLU A 72 -27.80 -20.77 -16.24
N LEU A 73 -27.17 -20.43 -15.10
CA LEU A 73 -25.75 -20.12 -15.06
C LEU A 73 -24.89 -21.38 -15.22
N PRO A 74 -23.74 -21.28 -15.90
CA PRO A 74 -22.79 -22.38 -15.99
C PRO A 74 -22.33 -22.81 -14.59
N ASN A 75 -22.40 -24.12 -14.31
CA ASN A 75 -22.04 -24.67 -13.01
C ASN A 75 -20.58 -24.32 -12.66
N ALA A 76 -20.37 -23.60 -11.56
CA ALA A 76 -19.05 -23.13 -11.13
C ALA A 76 -18.02 -24.26 -10.95
N ARG A 77 -18.46 -25.51 -10.74
CA ARG A 77 -17.57 -26.70 -10.70
C ARG A 77 -16.87 -26.98 -12.03
N ASN A 78 -17.34 -26.42 -13.14
CA ASN A 78 -16.71 -26.55 -14.46
C ASN A 78 -15.56 -25.55 -14.68
N LEU A 79 -15.41 -24.52 -13.83
CA LEU A 79 -14.32 -23.53 -13.93
C LEU A 79 -12.98 -24.02 -13.35
N PHE A 80 -12.99 -25.12 -12.59
CA PHE A 80 -11.83 -25.68 -11.90
C PHE A 80 -11.42 -27.06 -12.43
N LYS A 81 -11.85 -27.42 -13.65
CA LYS A 81 -11.46 -28.66 -14.33
C LYS A 81 -10.20 -28.46 -15.18
#